data_AF-A0A2A2LLB3-F1
#
_entry.id   AF-A0A2A2LLB3-F1
#
_cell.length_a   1.000
_cell.length_b   1.000
_cell.length_c   1.000
_cell.angle_alpha   90.00
_cell.angle_beta   90.00
_cell.angle_gamma   90.00
#
_symmetry.space_group_name_H-M   'P 1'
#
loop_
_entity.id
_entity.type
_entity.pdbx_description
1 polymer ?
#
loop_
_entity_poly.entity_id
_entity_poly.type
_entity_poly.pdbx_seq_one_letter_code
_entity_poly.pdbx_strand_id
1 'polypeptide(L)'
;MITVPYLDKVFVNWFRPVTFDDAIDRLNYFYTASLLCFFAITVSAKQYAGTPIQCLVSSEFRPEWKQYVENYCFIQNTFFVSFEEEIPNENSDRTEAEIRYYQWVPIVLALQAVMFYMPSWLWATLHKFRGAEMPL
;
A
#
# COMPACT_ATOMS: atom_id res chain seq x y z
N MET A 1 1.67 -28.42 5.43
CA MET A 1 2.77 -27.61 5.99
C MET A 1 3.69 -27.25 4.85
N ILE A 2 3.61 -26.03 4.31
CA ILE A 2 4.49 -25.56 3.24
C ILE A 2 5.76 -25.04 3.93
N THR A 3 6.71 -25.93 4.23
CA THR A 3 8.04 -25.54 4.75
C THR A 3 8.88 -25.03 3.59
N VAL A 4 8.83 -23.72 3.35
CA VAL A 4 9.79 -23.06 2.47
C VAL A 4 11.08 -22.86 3.30
N PRO A 5 12.17 -23.60 3.01
CA PRO A 5 13.33 -23.71 3.92
C PRO A 5 14.08 -22.38 4.16
N TYR A 6 13.79 -21.34 3.38
CA TYR A 6 14.32 -19.99 3.54
C TYR A 6 13.44 -19.08 4.41
N LEU A 7 12.11 -19.27 4.39
CA LEU A 7 11.20 -18.38 5.11
C LEU A 7 11.35 -18.51 6.62
N ASP A 8 11.56 -19.73 7.14
CA ASP A 8 11.71 -19.94 8.58
C ASP A 8 12.94 -19.21 9.15
N LYS A 9 14.06 -19.21 8.42
CA LYS A 9 15.27 -18.49 8.84
C LYS A 9 15.08 -16.98 8.79
N VAL A 10 14.40 -16.48 7.76
CA VAL A 10 14.05 -15.06 7.64
C VAL A 10 13.13 -14.64 8.78
N PHE A 11 12.11 -15.43 9.08
CA PHE A 11 11.15 -15.14 10.14
C PHE A 11 11.82 -15.12 11.52
N VAL A 12 12.65 -16.13 11.83
CA VAL A 12 13.38 -16.17 13.11
C VAL A 12 14.32 -14.97 13.26
N ASN A 13 15.06 -14.58 12.21
CA ASN A 13 15.90 -13.38 12.26
C ASN A 13 15.10 -12.09 12.35
N TRP A 14 13.92 -12.03 11.72
CA TRP A 14 13.04 -10.88 11.75
C TRP A 14 12.58 -10.59 13.19
N PHE A 15 12.20 -11.62 13.96
CA PHE A 15 11.75 -11.45 15.36
C PHE A 15 12.87 -11.41 16.42
N ARG A 16 14.15 -11.47 16.03
CA ARG A 16 15.23 -11.40 17.02
C ARG A 16 15.33 -9.98 17.59
N PRO A 17 15.29 -9.81 18.93
CA PRO A 17 15.50 -8.51 19.54
C PRO A 17 16.93 -8.04 19.26
N VAL A 18 17.08 -6.78 18.85
CA VAL A 18 18.40 -6.14 18.70
C VAL A 18 18.79 -5.53 20.05
N THR A 19 20.08 -5.55 20.35
CA THR A 19 20.65 -4.94 21.56
C THR A 19 20.43 -3.42 21.53
N PHE A 20 19.92 -2.86 22.64
CA PHE A 20 19.59 -1.43 22.83
C PHE A 20 18.33 -0.88 22.13
N ASP A 21 17.35 -1.72 21.78
CA ASP A 21 16.03 -1.24 21.34
C ASP A 21 15.09 -0.95 22.52
N ASP A 22 14.57 0.28 22.60
CA ASP A 22 13.47 0.60 23.50
C ASP A 22 12.14 0.00 23.01
N ALA A 23 11.18 -0.20 23.92
CA ALA A 23 9.86 -0.74 23.58
C ALA A 23 9.13 0.13 22.53
N ILE A 24 9.33 1.45 22.58
CA ILE A 24 8.73 2.43 21.66
C ILE A 24 9.37 2.32 20.27
N ASP A 25 10.69 2.13 20.21
CA ASP A 25 11.38 1.94 18.93
C ASP A 25 10.87 0.67 18.25
N ARG A 26 10.80 -0.43 18.99
CA ARG A 26 10.25 -1.70 18.48
C ARG A 26 8.81 -1.56 17.98
N LEU A 27 7.98 -0.78 18.67
CA LEU A 27 6.61 -0.49 18.21
C LEU A 27 6.61 0.12 16.80
N ASN A 28 7.46 1.13 16.57
CA ASN A 28 7.46 1.90 15.34
C ASN A 28 8.18 1.20 14.18
N TYR A 29 9.47 0.88 14.32
CA TYR A 29 10.28 0.39 13.19
C TYR A 29 9.91 -1.04 12.78
N PHE A 30 9.39 -1.83 13.73
CA PHE A 30 9.10 -3.24 13.51
C PHE A 30 7.60 -3.48 13.33
N TYR A 31 6.79 -3.25 14.36
CA TYR A 31 5.37 -3.62 14.32
C TYR A 31 4.57 -2.72 13.36
N THR A 32 4.67 -1.40 13.50
CA THR A 32 3.96 -0.45 12.65
C THR A 32 4.43 -0.55 11.19
N ALA A 33 5.74 -0.56 10.93
CA ALA A 33 6.27 -0.70 9.58
C ALA A 33 5.86 -2.04 8.93
N SER A 34 5.90 -3.16 9.67
CA SER A 34 5.49 -4.48 9.15
C SER A 34 3.99 -4.54 8.85
N LEU A 35 3.16 -3.93 9.71
CA LEU A 35 1.71 -3.84 9.51
C LEU A 35 1.37 -3.01 8.25
N LEU A 36 2.01 -1.84 8.10
CA LEU A 36 1.84 -0.98 6.93
C LEU A 36 2.30 -1.68 5.65
N CYS A 37 3.43 -2.39 5.70
CA CYS A 37 3.94 -3.20 4.58
C CYS A 37 2.96 -4.30 4.18
N PHE A 38 2.39 -5.01 5.16
CA PHE A 38 1.37 -6.04 4.92
C PHE A 38 0.13 -5.47 4.21
N PHE A 39 -0.37 -4.31 4.67
CA PHE A 39 -1.50 -3.66 4.01
C PHE A 39 -1.14 -3.14 2.62
N ALA A 40 0.05 -2.56 2.43
CA ALA A 40 0.52 -2.11 1.13
C ALA A 40 0.57 -3.27 0.12
N ILE A 41 1.09 -4.44 0.51
CA ILE A 41 1.13 -5.64 -0.33
C ILE A 41 -0.28 -6.14 -0.63
N THR A 42 -1.14 -6.24 0.38
CA THR A 42 -2.51 -6.76 0.22
C THR A 42 -3.35 -5.89 -0.72
N VAL A 43 -3.29 -4.56 -0.54
CA VAL A 43 -3.99 -3.59 -1.38
C VAL A 43 -3.43 -3.61 -2.81
N SER A 44 -2.10 -3.65 -2.96
CA SER A 44 -1.46 -3.78 -4.27
C SER A 44 -1.85 -5.06 -4.98
N ALA A 45 -1.90 -6.19 -4.28
CA ALA A 45 -2.34 -7.46 -4.84
C ALA A 45 -3.78 -7.36 -5.38
N LYS A 46 -4.68 -6.68 -4.67
CA LYS A 46 -6.04 -6.43 -5.13
C LYS A 46 -6.09 -5.51 -6.36
N GLN A 47 -5.24 -4.48 -6.41
CA GLN A 47 -5.22 -3.53 -7.53
C GLN A 47 -4.57 -4.09 -8.80
N TYR A 48 -3.51 -4.89 -8.69
CA TYR A 48 -2.77 -5.39 -9.85
C TYR A 48 -3.17 -6.80 -10.32
N ALA A 49 -3.54 -7.69 -9.39
CA ALA A 49 -3.93 -9.06 -9.71
C ALA A 49 -5.46 -9.29 -9.68
N GLY A 50 -6.23 -8.30 -9.22
CA GLY A 50 -7.69 -8.31 -9.20
C GLY A 50 -8.31 -7.24 -10.09
N THR A 51 -9.64 -7.16 -10.05
CA THR A 51 -10.41 -6.06 -10.66
C THR A 51 -10.58 -4.95 -9.61
N PRO A 52 -9.94 -3.77 -9.75
CA PRO A 52 -10.01 -2.72 -8.74
C PRO A 52 -11.40 -2.07 -8.65
N ILE A 53 -12.15 -2.08 -9.75
CA ILE A 53 -13.52 -1.56 -9.85
C ILE A 53 -14.34 -2.47 -10.76
N GLN A 54 -15.65 -2.55 -10.51
CA GLN A 54 -16.61 -3.24 -11.37
C GLN A 54 -17.63 -2.23 -11.86
N CYS A 55 -17.76 -2.11 -13.18
CA CYS A 55 -18.68 -1.16 -13.79
C CYS A 55 -19.98 -1.84 -14.19
N LEU A 56 -21.11 -1.15 -13.98
CA LEU A 56 -22.38 -1.54 -14.56
C LEU A 56 -22.40 -1.15 -16.04
N VAL A 57 -22.15 -2.12 -16.91
CA VAL A 57 -22.19 -1.96 -18.37
C VAL A 57 -23.39 -2.73 -18.95
N SER A 58 -23.90 -2.28 -20.09
CA SER A 58 -25.00 -2.97 -20.79
C SER A 58 -24.63 -4.43 -21.11
N SER A 59 -25.61 -5.33 -21.08
CA SER A 59 -25.43 -6.76 -21.36
C SER A 59 -25.02 -7.07 -22.81
N GLU A 60 -25.10 -6.09 -23.71
CA GLU A 60 -24.68 -6.22 -25.11
C GLU A 60 -23.16 -6.18 -25.29
N PHE A 61 -22.41 -5.70 -24.29
CA PHE A 61 -20.95 -5.62 -24.38
C PHE A 61 -20.29 -7.00 -24.29
N ARG A 62 -19.32 -7.24 -25.17
CA ARG A 62 -18.45 -8.43 -25.07
C ARG A 62 -17.58 -8.36 -23.81
N PRO A 63 -17.17 -9.49 -23.22
CA PRO A 63 -16.41 -9.50 -21.97
C PRO A 63 -15.06 -8.76 -22.05
N GLU A 64 -14.44 -8.69 -23.23
CA GLU A 64 -13.17 -7.97 -23.43
C GLU A 64 -13.37 -6.45 -23.30
N TRP A 65 -14.48 -5.94 -23.85
CA TRP A 65 -14.85 -4.53 -23.71
C TRP A 65 -15.17 -4.18 -22.26
N LYS A 66 -15.76 -5.10 -21.50
CA LYS A 66 -16.01 -4.90 -20.07
C LYS A 66 -14.71 -4.65 -19.30
N GLN A 67 -13.69 -5.49 -19.52
CA GLN A 67 -12.38 -5.31 -18.87
C GLN A 67 -11.71 -3.99 -19.29
N TYR A 68 -11.84 -3.61 -20.56
CA TYR A 68 -11.34 -2.32 -21.04
C TYR A 68 -12.02 -1.13 -20.34
N VAL A 69 -13.35 -1.15 -20.24
CA VAL A 69 -14.13 -0.11 -19.57
C VAL A 69 -13.79 -0.03 -18.08
N GLU A 70 -13.66 -1.17 -17.39
CA GLU A 70 -13.26 -1.20 -15.97
C GLU A 70 -11.88 -0.57 -15.76
N ASN A 71 -10.90 -0.89 -16.60
CA ASN A 71 -9.57 -0.29 -16.54
C ASN A 71 -9.61 1.20 -16.88
N TYR A 72 -10.40 1.60 -17.88
CA TYR A 72 -10.56 2.99 -18.26
C TYR A 72 -11.18 3.81 -17.13
N CYS A 73 -12.26 3.34 -16.51
CA CYS A 73 -12.91 3.96 -15.36
C CYS A 73 -12.06 3.96 -14.09
N PHE A 74 -11.06 3.08 -13.97
CA PHE A 74 -10.14 3.11 -12.84
C PHE A 74 -9.01 4.13 -13.04
N ILE A 75 -8.51 4.27 -14.26
CA ILE A 75 -7.43 5.21 -14.61
C ILE A 75 -7.97 6.64 -14.71
N GLN A 76 -9.14 6.80 -15.35
CA GLN A 76 -9.90 8.04 -15.30
C GLN A 76 -10.52 8.18 -13.91
N ASN A 77 -10.43 9.36 -13.30
CA ASN A 77 -11.02 9.58 -11.99
C ASN A 77 -12.54 9.40 -12.05
N THR A 78 -13.12 8.91 -10.97
CA THR A 78 -14.58 8.83 -10.79
C THR A 78 -15.06 9.97 -9.89
N PHE A 79 -16.34 10.31 -9.95
CA PHE A 79 -16.96 11.30 -9.08
C PHE A 79 -18.24 10.70 -8.49
N PHE A 80 -18.60 11.15 -7.30
CA PHE A 80 -19.83 10.73 -6.64
C PHE A 80 -20.94 11.76 -6.91
N VAL A 81 -22.13 11.28 -7.22
CA VAL A 81 -23.35 12.09 -7.36
C VAL A 81 -24.46 11.41 -6.54
N SER A 82 -25.24 12.18 -5.80
CA SER A 82 -26.42 11.68 -5.10
C SER A 82 -27.49 11.23 -6.10
N PHE A 83 -28.32 10.25 -5.74
CA PHE A 83 -29.38 9.76 -6.63
C PHE A 83 -30.52 10.77 -6.84
N GLU A 84 -30.60 11.79 -5.99
CA GLU A 84 -31.62 12.84 -6.02
C GLU A 84 -31.21 14.04 -6.89
N GLU A 85 -29.92 14.15 -7.23
CA GLU A 85 -29.37 15.27 -7.99
C GLU A 85 -29.22 14.92 -9.48
N GLU A 86 -29.45 15.90 -10.35
CA GLU A 86 -29.15 15.74 -11.78
C GLU A 86 -27.64 15.71 -12.01
N ILE A 87 -27.20 14.88 -12.96
CA ILE A 87 -25.77 14.77 -13.30
C ILE A 87 -25.28 16.13 -13.80
N PRO A 88 -24.27 16.75 -13.16
CA PRO A 88 -23.81 18.07 -13.55
C PRO A 88 -23.30 18.07 -14.99
N ASN A 89 -23.82 18.99 -15.79
CA ASN A 89 -23.41 19.17 -17.20
C ASN A 89 -22.08 19.93 -17.31
N GLU A 90 -21.75 20.75 -16.31
CA GLU A 90 -20.53 21.55 -16.30
C GLU A 90 -19.34 20.75 -15.75
N ASN A 91 -18.19 20.88 -16.39
CA ASN A 91 -16.99 20.12 -16.01
C ASN A 91 -16.38 20.60 -14.67
N SER A 92 -16.59 21.86 -14.27
CA SER A 92 -16.04 22.42 -13.03
C SER A 92 -16.49 21.63 -11.80
N ASP A 93 -17.80 21.40 -11.71
CA ASP A 93 -18.44 20.81 -10.54
C ASP A 93 -18.09 19.32 -10.44
N ARG A 94 -17.91 18.68 -11.60
CA ARG A 94 -17.45 17.29 -11.70
C ARG A 94 -16.03 17.13 -11.17
N THR A 95 -15.12 18.06 -11.51
CA THR A 95 -13.73 17.99 -11.08
C THR A 95 -13.56 18.20 -9.58
N GLU A 96 -14.43 18.99 -8.94
CA GLU A 96 -14.40 19.20 -7.49
C GLU A 96 -14.80 17.94 -6.70
N ALA A 97 -15.73 17.14 -7.23
CA ALA A 97 -16.19 15.89 -6.63
C ALA A 97 -15.37 14.64 -7.03
N GLU A 98 -14.24 14.81 -7.72
CA GLU A 98 -13.43 13.69 -8.20
C GLU A 98 -12.69 12.95 -7.08
N ILE A 99 -12.77 11.62 -7.13
CA ILE A 99 -12.13 10.69 -6.22
C ILE A 99 -10.86 10.14 -6.86
N ARG A 100 -9.70 10.63 -6.42
CA ARG A 100 -8.38 10.26 -6.98
C ARG A 100 -7.51 9.40 -6.06
N TYR A 101 -7.89 9.26 -4.78
CA TYR A 101 -7.01 8.70 -3.76
C TYR A 101 -6.74 7.20 -3.93
N TYR A 102 -7.66 6.42 -4.52
CA TYR A 102 -7.52 4.96 -4.65
C TYR A 102 -6.23 4.54 -5.37
N GLN A 103 -5.78 5.32 -6.35
CA GLN A 103 -4.56 5.04 -7.10
C GLN A 103 -3.30 5.20 -6.22
N TRP A 104 -3.32 6.15 -5.28
CA TRP A 104 -2.15 6.55 -4.49
C TRP A 104 -2.03 5.80 -3.15
N VAL A 105 -3.13 5.24 -2.63
CA VAL A 105 -3.16 4.49 -1.35
C VAL A 105 -2.00 3.48 -1.21
N PRO A 106 -1.77 2.53 -2.16
CA PRO A 106 -0.70 1.54 -2.00
C PRO A 106 0.70 2.19 -1.99
N ILE A 107 0.91 3.26 -2.77
CA ILE A 107 2.18 3.99 -2.84
C ILE A 107 2.45 4.70 -1.51
N VAL A 108 1.44 5.38 -0.96
CA VAL A 108 1.55 6.10 0.31
C VAL A 108 1.79 5.12 1.46
N LEU A 109 1.09 4.00 1.51
CA LEU A 109 1.31 2.96 2.53
C LEU A 109 2.73 2.38 2.47
N ALA A 110 3.24 2.10 1.26
CA ALA A 110 4.61 1.63 1.08
C ALA A 110 5.64 2.69 1.53
N LEU A 111 5.42 3.96 1.17
CA LEU A 111 6.28 5.07 1.60
C LEU A 111 6.26 5.23 3.13
N GLN A 112 5.09 5.17 3.76
CA GLN A 112 4.96 5.22 5.21
C GLN A 112 5.71 4.07 5.87
N ALA A 113 5.59 2.84 5.38
CA ALA A 113 6.33 1.70 5.90
C ALA A 113 7.86 1.93 5.85
N VAL A 114 8.37 2.47 4.73
CA VAL A 114 9.79 2.84 4.59
C VAL A 114 10.17 3.95 5.57
N MET A 115 9.35 4.98 5.71
CA MET A 115 9.61 6.10 6.62
C MET A 115 9.65 5.67 8.09
N PHE A 116 8.82 4.71 8.52
CA PHE A 116 8.88 4.17 9.88
C PHE A 116 10.12 3.28 10.12
N TYR A 117 10.63 2.63 9.08
CA TYR A 117 11.86 1.84 9.15
C TYR A 117 13.14 2.68 9.01
N MET A 118 13.07 3.84 8.36
CA MET A 118 14.22 4.70 8.05
C MET A 118 15.04 5.12 9.29
N PRO A 119 14.45 5.52 10.44
CA PRO A 119 15.22 5.94 11.61
C PRO A 119 16.12 4.84 12.17
N SER A 120 15.62 3.60 12.28
CA SER A 120 16.41 2.48 12.80
C SER A 120 17.53 2.08 11.84
N TRP A 121 17.25 2.11 10.53
CA TRP A 121 18.27 1.87 9.51
C TRP A 121 19.38 2.94 9.52
N LEU A 122 19.00 4.22 9.65
CA LEU A 122 19.95 5.33 9.75
C LEU A 122 20.80 5.21 11.03
N TRP A 123 20.19 4.90 12.16
CA TRP A 123 20.89 4.67 13.43
C TRP A 123 21.93 3.57 13.29
N ALA A 124 21.54 2.39 12.81
CA ALA A 124 22.44 1.26 12.60
C ALA A 124 23.59 1.61 11.64
N THR A 125 23.31 2.39 10.60
CA THR A 125 24.30 2.80 9.61
C THR A 125 25.30 3.81 10.20
N LEU A 126 24.81 4.82 10.92
CA LEU A 126 25.65 5.84 11.57
C LEU A 126 26.55 5.23 12.67
N HIS A 127 26.04 4.26 13.43
CA HIS A 127 26.85 3.56 14.43
C HIS A 127 28.00 2.77 13.82
N LYS A 128 27.74 2.07 12.71
CA LYS A 128 28.77 1.35 11.96
C LYS A 128 29.84 2.30 11.40
N PHE A 129 29.42 3.44 10.84
CA PHE A 129 30.36 4.44 10.31
C PHE A 129 31.28 5.04 11.37
N ARG A 130 30.80 5.16 12.62
CA ARG A 130 31.61 5.69 13.73
C ARG A 130 32.57 4.65 14.34
N GLY A 131 32.64 3.43 13.81
CA GLY A 131 33.54 2.39 14.33
C GLY A 131 33.19 1.93 15.75
N ALA A 132 32.00 2.26 16.24
CA ALA A 132 31.47 1.70 17.48
C ALA A 132 30.96 0.29 17.18
N GLU A 133 31.89 -0.67 17.13
CA GLU A 133 31.57 -2.10 17.03
C GLU A 133 30.92 -2.55 18.36
N MET A 134 29.60 -2.39 18.47
CA MET A 134 28.81 -3.10 19.45
C MET A 134 28.37 -4.43 18.85
N PRO A 135 28.56 -5.56 19.54
CA PRO A 135 28.21 -6.87 19.01
C PRO A 135 26.70 -6.94 18.77
N LEU A 136 26.36 -7.17 17.50
CA LEU A 136 25.04 -7.55 16.98
C LEU A 136 24.71 -8.98 17.42
#